data_AF-A0A1B6AP60-F1
#
_entry.id   AF-A0A1B6AP60-F1
#
_cell.length_a   1.000
_cell.length_b   1.000
_cell.length_c   1.000
_cell.angle_alpha   90.00
_cell.angle_beta   90.00
_cell.angle_gamma   90.00
#
_symmetry.space_group_name_H-M   'P 1'
#
loop_
_entity.id
_entity.type
_entity.pdbx_description
1 polymer ?
#
loop_
_entity_poly.entity_id
_entity_poly.type
_entity_poly.pdbx_seq_one_letter_code
_entity_poly.pdbx_strand_id
1 'polypeptide(L)'
;MFSALEDSPQISAGRSAVGALGTAVRQEERPSSDQPGVCMAVLDSALTIRQANQDFFRHFASPAAASVDVLDAPPSDSSASPPDVCGRSFRDLVHPSVRQPLMRQFERLVMGRRDRFAAHVVALRPTGDAFTGSLTASAVSGDGPDPAAVLVLMRSGESTEDDAVVAPRKKLLSEIDARILEGIAAGLSTVPLASRLYLSRQGVEYHVTRLLRKLKVPNRAALVSRAYAMGVLTVGTWPPRVVDDFIK
;
A
#
# COMPACT_ATOMS: atom_id res chain seq x y z
N MET A 1 -11.27 -77.46 -13.70
CA MET A 1 -9.81 -77.59 -13.78
C MET A 1 -9.23 -76.86 -12.58
N PHE A 2 -8.79 -77.64 -11.59
CA PHE A 2 -7.95 -77.38 -10.40
C PHE A 2 -8.26 -76.29 -9.35
N SER A 3 -8.23 -76.77 -8.11
CA SER A 3 -8.28 -76.13 -6.79
C SER A 3 -7.01 -75.37 -6.39
N ALA A 4 -7.20 -74.44 -5.45
CA ALA A 4 -6.46 -74.15 -4.19
C ALA A 4 -4.92 -73.97 -4.20
N LEU A 5 -4.47 -72.93 -3.48
CA LEU A 5 -3.55 -72.91 -2.32
C LEU A 5 -3.32 -71.43 -1.95
N GLU A 6 -3.81 -70.91 -0.82
CA GLU A 6 -3.08 -70.83 0.47
C GLU A 6 -1.65 -70.28 0.33
N ASP A 7 -1.35 -69.09 0.87
CA ASP A 7 -0.76 -68.98 2.22
C ASP A 7 -0.52 -67.52 2.66
N SER A 8 -0.79 -67.26 3.93
CA SER A 8 -0.27 -66.19 4.77
C SER A 8 -0.10 -66.88 6.12
N PRO A 9 1.05 -66.82 6.82
CA PRO A 9 1.22 -65.72 7.80
C PRO A 9 2.67 -65.39 8.29
N GLN A 10 2.86 -64.12 8.69
CA GLN A 10 3.38 -63.60 9.97
C GLN A 10 4.82 -63.86 10.53
N ILE A 11 5.24 -62.86 11.35
CA ILE A 11 6.22 -62.86 12.48
C ILE A 11 7.71 -62.69 12.09
N SER A 12 8.58 -61.87 12.71
CA SER A 12 8.55 -60.77 13.70
C SER A 12 10.00 -60.27 13.90
N ALA A 13 10.11 -59.09 14.54
CA ALA A 13 11.20 -58.62 15.40
C ALA A 13 12.56 -58.20 14.80
N GLY A 14 12.73 -56.88 14.70
CA GLY A 14 13.51 -56.15 15.72
C GLY A 14 14.96 -55.80 15.39
N ARG A 15 15.25 -54.49 15.30
CA ARG A 15 16.21 -53.80 16.19
C ARG A 15 16.34 -52.31 15.88
N SER A 16 16.52 -51.59 16.98
CA SER A 16 16.84 -50.17 17.12
C SER A 16 18.13 -49.76 16.40
N ALA A 17 18.13 -48.58 15.79
CA ALA A 17 19.36 -47.83 15.51
C ALA A 17 19.11 -46.33 15.73
N VAL A 18 19.85 -45.84 16.72
CA VAL A 18 20.03 -44.46 17.15
C VAL A 18 20.85 -43.69 16.11
N GLY A 19 20.48 -42.43 15.88
CA GLY A 19 21.43 -41.36 15.55
C GLY A 19 21.57 -40.97 14.09
N ALA A 20 21.06 -39.78 13.75
CA ALA A 20 21.83 -38.72 13.10
C ALA A 20 21.01 -37.42 13.10
N LEU A 21 21.39 -36.49 13.98
CA LEU A 21 21.07 -35.07 13.79
C LEU A 21 21.78 -34.62 12.50
N GLY A 22 21.04 -34.61 11.39
CA GLY A 22 21.42 -33.90 10.19
C GLY A 22 21.09 -32.42 10.39
N THR A 23 22.12 -31.63 10.68
CA THR A 23 22.10 -30.17 10.60
C THR A 23 21.49 -29.73 9.26
N ALA A 24 20.24 -29.29 9.29
CA ALA A 24 19.63 -28.59 8.19
C ALA A 24 20.41 -27.30 7.99
N VAL A 25 21.23 -27.30 6.94
CA VAL A 25 21.83 -26.12 6.34
C VAL A 25 20.72 -25.09 6.22
N ARG A 26 20.81 -24.01 7.00
CA ARG A 26 20.06 -22.78 6.75
C ARG A 26 20.45 -22.34 5.35
N GLN A 27 19.64 -22.72 4.36
CA GLN A 27 19.64 -22.00 3.10
C GLN A 27 19.11 -20.62 3.44
N GLU A 28 20.03 -19.67 3.53
CA GLU A 28 19.76 -18.24 3.43
C GLU A 28 18.93 -18.02 2.16
N GLU A 29 17.61 -17.99 2.35
CA GLU A 29 16.68 -17.39 1.41
C GLU A 29 17.11 -15.92 1.26
N ARG A 30 17.85 -15.65 0.19
CA ARG A 30 18.09 -14.30 -0.30
C ARG A 30 16.71 -13.63 -0.43
N PRO A 31 16.42 -12.55 0.31
CA PRO A 31 15.13 -11.89 0.17
C PRO A 31 15.05 -11.28 -1.23
N SER A 32 14.06 -11.76 -1.99
CA SER A 32 13.54 -11.14 -3.20
C SER A 32 13.24 -9.66 -2.91
N SER A 33 14.01 -8.75 -3.53
CA SER A 33 14.08 -7.34 -3.16
C SER A 33 13.02 -6.45 -3.81
N ASP A 34 11.78 -6.92 -3.94
CA ASP A 34 10.75 -6.12 -4.61
C ASP A 34 9.33 -6.34 -4.07
N GLN A 35 9.21 -6.55 -2.76
CA GLN A 35 7.92 -6.36 -2.07
C GLN A 35 7.80 -4.91 -1.61
N PRO A 36 6.67 -4.22 -1.85
CA PRO A 36 6.41 -2.91 -1.29
C PRO A 36 6.33 -3.03 0.23
N GLY A 37 7.44 -2.73 0.90
CA GLY A 37 7.58 -2.85 2.35
C GLY A 37 6.72 -1.83 3.08
N VAL A 38 6.19 -2.23 4.23
CA VAL A 38 5.40 -1.33 5.10
C VAL A 38 6.32 -0.25 5.64
N CYS A 39 6.03 1.02 5.37
CA CYS A 39 6.75 2.15 5.96
C CYS A 39 6.32 2.30 7.42
N MET A 40 7.27 2.29 8.36
CA MET A 40 7.00 2.42 9.78
C MET A 40 7.80 3.58 10.36
N ALA A 41 7.16 4.43 11.17
CA ALA A 41 7.80 5.50 11.90
C ALA A 41 7.23 5.63 13.32
N VAL A 42 8.11 5.92 14.28
CA VAL A 42 7.74 6.28 15.65
C VAL A 42 7.90 7.78 15.79
N LEU A 43 6.84 8.45 16.22
CA LEU A 43 6.78 9.89 16.44
C LEU A 43 6.71 10.20 17.94
N ASP A 44 7.22 11.37 18.33
CA ASP A 44 6.93 11.92 19.66
C ASP A 44 5.57 12.65 19.70
N SER A 45 5.18 13.18 20.87
CA SER A 45 3.94 13.92 21.07
C SER A 45 3.85 15.21 20.23
N ALA A 46 4.97 15.75 19.77
CA ALA A 46 5.04 16.87 18.83
C ALA A 46 4.93 16.42 17.37
N LEU A 47 4.71 15.12 17.11
CA LEU A 47 4.66 14.50 15.78
C LEU A 47 5.98 14.62 15.02
N THR A 48 7.09 14.64 15.76
CA THR A 48 8.45 14.63 15.20
C THR A 48 8.93 13.19 15.08
N ILE A 49 9.55 12.84 13.94
CA ILE A 49 10.01 11.48 13.68
C ILE A 49 11.22 11.18 14.55
N ARG A 50 11.10 10.18 15.43
CA ARG A 50 12.19 9.71 16.32
C ARG A 50 12.91 8.51 15.73
N GLN A 51 12.16 7.58 15.15
CA GLN A 51 12.67 6.36 14.55
C GLN A 51 11.85 6.01 13.32
N ALA A 52 12.46 5.31 12.36
CA ALA A 52 11.77 4.79 11.19
C ALA A 52 12.46 3.53 10.67
N ASN A 53 11.75 2.72 9.88
CA ASN A 53 12.34 1.54 9.24
C ASN A 53 12.97 1.87 7.88
N GLN A 54 13.69 0.90 7.32
CA GLN A 54 14.40 1.07 6.04
C GLN A 54 13.46 1.42 4.88
N ASP A 55 12.24 0.86 4.86
CA ASP A 55 11.24 1.19 3.83
C ASP A 55 10.80 2.66 3.93
N PHE A 56 10.59 3.17 5.13
CA PHE A 56 10.28 4.58 5.34
C PHE A 56 11.42 5.48 4.83
N PHE A 57 12.68 5.14 5.14
CA PHE A 57 13.82 5.89 4.62
C PHE A 57 13.91 5.85 3.09
N ARG A 58 13.63 4.72 2.44
CA ARG A 58 13.62 4.64 0.97
C ARG A 58 12.63 5.60 0.33
N HIS A 59 11.50 5.86 0.96
CA HIS A 59 10.47 6.74 0.41
C HIS A 59 10.64 8.22 0.79
N PHE A 60 11.24 8.51 1.95
CA PHE A 60 11.24 9.86 2.53
C PHE A 60 12.62 10.48 2.76
N ALA A 61 13.72 9.75 2.58
CA ALA A 61 15.07 10.30 2.70
C ALA A 61 15.51 11.01 1.41
N SER A 62 16.10 12.21 1.55
CA SER A 62 16.67 12.91 0.40
C SER A 62 17.93 12.19 -0.09
N PRO A 63 18.10 11.95 -1.41
CA PRO A 63 19.33 11.39 -1.96
C PRO A 63 20.53 12.36 -1.88
N ALA A 64 20.30 13.65 -1.56
CA ALA A 64 21.29 14.72 -1.68
C ALA A 64 22.34 14.80 -0.54
N ALA A 65 22.27 13.95 0.49
CA ALA A 65 23.29 13.95 1.55
C ALA A 65 24.56 13.15 1.20
N ALA A 66 24.61 12.47 0.05
CA ALA A 66 25.79 11.73 -0.42
C ALA A 66 26.76 12.58 -1.27
N SER A 67 26.45 13.85 -1.52
CA SER A 67 27.33 14.80 -2.22
C SER A 67 27.62 16.00 -1.34
N VAL A 68 28.33 15.77 -0.23
CA VAL A 68 29.17 16.80 0.36
C VAL A 68 30.59 16.28 0.22
N ASP A 69 31.39 16.99 -0.57
CA ASP A 69 32.81 16.71 -0.78
C ASP A 69 33.53 16.51 0.56
N VAL A 70 33.89 15.27 0.86
CA VAL A 70 34.91 14.96 1.88
C VAL A 70 35.89 13.99 1.24
N LEU A 71 37.06 14.51 0.90
CA LEU A 71 38.28 13.73 0.74
C LEU A 71 38.60 13.07 2.10
N ASP A 72 38.08 11.88 2.34
CA ASP A 72 38.73 10.86 3.17
C ASP A 72 38.02 9.52 3.02
N ALA A 73 38.81 8.45 2.92
CA ALA A 73 38.36 7.08 2.65
C ALA A 73 37.42 6.54 3.75
N PRO A 74 36.45 5.65 3.44
CA PRO A 74 35.54 5.14 4.45
C PRO A 74 36.16 3.95 5.20
N PRO A 75 35.95 3.79 6.52
CA PRO A 75 35.95 2.47 7.12
C PRO A 75 34.62 1.79 6.80
N SER A 76 34.71 0.53 6.38
CA SER A 76 33.58 -0.37 6.22
C SER A 76 32.89 -0.58 7.57
N ASP A 77 31.71 0.00 7.77
CA ASP A 77 30.71 -0.49 8.73
C ASP A 77 29.29 -0.12 8.26
N SER A 78 28.57 -1.14 7.81
CA SER A 78 27.19 -1.06 7.33
C SER A 78 26.21 -0.81 8.48
N SER A 79 25.84 0.45 8.75
CA SER A 79 24.57 0.82 9.42
C SER A 79 24.25 2.33 9.45
N ALA A 80 24.72 3.12 8.47
CA ALA A 80 24.38 4.54 8.40
C ALA A 80 22.92 4.73 7.96
N SER A 81 21.99 4.85 8.92
CA SER A 81 20.67 5.41 8.66
C SER A 81 20.85 6.86 8.19
N PRO A 82 20.29 7.25 7.03
CA PRO A 82 20.46 8.62 6.54
C PRO A 82 19.82 9.61 7.54
N PRO A 83 20.58 10.58 8.10
CA PRO A 83 20.13 11.43 9.20
C PRO A 83 19.07 12.49 8.80
N ASP A 84 18.65 12.55 7.54
CA ASP A 84 17.82 13.65 7.04
C ASP A 84 16.33 13.56 7.46
N VAL A 85 15.83 12.37 7.80
CA VAL A 85 14.39 12.16 8.05
C VAL A 85 14.01 12.20 9.53
N CYS A 86 14.90 11.72 10.41
CA CYS A 86 14.70 11.79 11.85
C CYS A 86 14.83 13.24 12.33
N GLY A 87 13.94 13.70 13.20
CA GLY A 87 13.86 15.09 13.65
C GLY A 87 12.99 16.00 12.77
N ARG A 88 12.52 15.53 11.60
CA ARG A 88 11.54 16.26 10.80
C ARG A 88 10.13 16.10 11.38
N SER A 89 9.29 17.10 11.13
CA SER A 89 7.86 16.98 11.41
C SER A 89 7.22 16.04 10.41
N PHE A 90 6.41 15.09 10.90
CA PHE A 90 5.61 14.22 10.03
C PHE A 90 4.68 15.01 9.10
N ARG A 91 4.32 16.25 9.48
CA ARG A 91 3.48 17.18 8.70
C ARG A 91 4.08 17.52 7.34
N ASP A 92 5.40 17.54 7.25
CA ASP A 92 6.10 17.94 6.02
C ASP A 92 6.11 16.82 4.99
N LEU A 93 5.93 15.58 5.44
CA LEU A 93 5.90 14.38 4.59
C LEU A 93 4.53 14.14 3.94
N VAL A 94 3.50 14.89 4.30
CA VAL A 94 2.14 14.75 3.76
C VAL A 94 1.74 15.97 2.92
N HIS A 95 0.95 15.73 1.87
CA HIS A 95 0.50 16.75 0.95
C HIS A 95 -0.40 17.81 1.64
N PRO A 96 -0.27 19.11 1.30
CA PRO A 96 -1.02 20.20 1.94
C PRO A 96 -2.55 19.99 2.00
N SER A 97 -3.14 19.36 0.99
CA SER A 97 -4.60 19.10 0.92
C SER A 97 -5.13 18.19 2.04
N VAL A 98 -4.30 17.31 2.61
CA VAL A 98 -4.70 16.35 3.65
C VAL A 98 -4.16 16.70 5.03
N ARG A 99 -3.25 17.69 5.15
CA ARG A 99 -2.61 18.09 6.41
C ARG A 99 -3.63 18.43 7.50
N GLN A 100 -4.58 19.32 7.20
CA GLN A 100 -5.54 19.83 8.20
C GLN A 100 -6.45 18.73 8.78
N PRO A 101 -7.14 17.91 7.96
CA PRO A 101 -7.92 16.78 8.48
C PRO A 101 -7.08 15.77 9.27
N LEU A 102 -5.87 15.45 8.79
CA LEU A 102 -4.99 14.47 9.41
C LEU A 102 -4.47 14.94 10.76
N MET A 103 -4.07 16.22 10.87
CA MET A 103 -3.60 16.78 12.15
C MET A 103 -4.68 16.77 13.22
N ARG A 104 -5.94 17.04 12.87
CA ARG A 104 -7.06 16.92 13.81
C ARG A 104 -7.24 15.49 14.34
N GLN A 105 -6.88 14.47 13.56
CA GLN A 105 -6.93 13.07 14.00
C GLN A 105 -5.76 12.76 14.96
N PHE A 106 -4.55 13.24 14.64
CA PHE A 106 -3.40 13.12 15.54
C PHE A 106 -3.61 13.86 16.86
N GLU A 107 -4.19 15.06 16.86
CA GLU A 107 -4.51 15.79 18.09
C GLU A 107 -5.42 14.96 19.02
N ARG A 108 -6.46 14.33 18.46
CA ARG A 108 -7.35 13.45 19.24
C ARG A 108 -6.61 12.23 19.81
N LEU A 109 -5.61 11.75 19.09
CA LEU A 109 -4.80 10.61 19.50
C LEU A 109 -3.81 11.00 20.61
N VAL A 110 -3.12 12.13 20.47
CA VAL A 110 -2.19 12.66 21.49
C VAL A 110 -2.92 13.06 22.77
N MET A 111 -4.13 13.62 22.67
CA MET A 111 -4.97 13.93 23.83
C MET A 111 -5.61 12.69 24.51
N GLY A 112 -5.27 11.48 24.08
CA GLY A 112 -5.83 10.23 24.62
C GLY A 112 -7.33 10.03 24.34
N ARG A 113 -7.94 10.84 23.45
CA ARG A 113 -9.36 10.71 23.07
C ARG A 113 -9.61 9.59 22.07
N ARG A 114 -8.54 9.08 21.44
CA ARG A 114 -8.53 7.89 20.58
C ARG A 114 -7.20 7.16 20.74
N ASP A 115 -7.27 5.85 20.77
CA ASP A 115 -6.13 4.93 20.79
C ASP A 115 -5.49 4.76 19.41
N ARG A 116 -6.30 4.80 18.35
CA ARG A 116 -5.84 4.67 16.96
C ARG A 116 -6.77 5.30 15.94
N PHE A 117 -6.27 5.54 14.73
CA PHE A 117 -7.09 5.84 13.56
C PHE A 117 -6.43 5.36 12.26
N ALA A 118 -7.26 5.14 11.23
CA ALA A 118 -6.81 4.91 9.87
C ALA A 118 -7.28 6.07 8.96
N ALA A 119 -6.44 6.45 8.00
CA ALA A 119 -6.70 7.52 7.05
C ALA A 119 -6.03 7.22 5.69
N HIS A 120 -6.59 7.77 4.63
CA HIS A 120 -5.91 7.83 3.34
C HIS A 120 -5.07 9.09 3.30
N VAL A 121 -3.80 8.95 2.93
CA VAL A 121 -2.85 10.06 2.86
C VAL A 121 -2.20 10.13 1.50
N VAL A 122 -1.89 11.35 1.09
CA VAL A 122 -0.98 11.62 -0.03
C VAL A 122 0.36 12.01 0.60
N ALA A 123 1.34 11.15 0.43
CA ALA A 123 2.69 11.32 0.91
C ALA A 123 3.54 12.02 -0.15
N LEU A 124 4.42 12.92 0.28
CA LEU A 124 5.38 13.63 -0.56
C LEU A 124 6.74 12.97 -0.45
N ARG A 125 7.33 12.59 -1.58
CA ARG A 125 8.74 12.18 -1.62
C ARG A 125 9.64 13.42 -1.73
N PRO A 126 10.90 13.33 -1.26
CA PRO A 126 11.88 14.42 -1.39
C PRO A 126 12.15 14.83 -2.85
N THR A 127 11.99 13.89 -3.78
CA THR A 127 12.09 14.07 -5.23
C THR A 127 10.95 14.90 -5.84
N GLY A 128 9.91 15.23 -5.06
CA GLY A 128 8.79 16.08 -5.46
C GLY A 128 7.57 15.33 -6.03
N ASP A 129 7.70 14.03 -6.29
CA ASP A 129 6.59 13.14 -6.61
C ASP A 129 5.75 12.82 -5.35
N ALA A 130 4.46 12.62 -5.57
CA ALA A 130 3.52 12.28 -4.51
C ALA A 130 2.97 10.86 -4.74
N PHE A 131 2.80 10.09 -3.67
CA PHE A 131 2.15 8.79 -3.72
C PHE A 131 0.99 8.72 -2.74
N THR A 132 -0.06 7.97 -3.09
CA THR A 132 -1.20 7.71 -2.22
C THR A 132 -0.99 6.42 -1.45
N GLY A 133 -1.39 6.42 -0.17
CA GLY A 133 -1.29 5.23 0.67
C GLY A 133 -2.31 5.23 1.81
N SER A 134 -2.45 4.08 2.45
CA SER A 134 -3.14 3.99 3.74
C SER A 134 -2.16 4.31 4.86
N LEU A 135 -2.63 5.06 5.85
CA LEU A 135 -1.92 5.37 7.08
C LEU A 135 -2.75 4.88 8.26
N THR A 136 -2.10 4.14 9.16
CA THR A 136 -2.62 3.79 10.47
C THR A 136 -1.72 4.43 11.52
N ALA A 137 -2.30 5.19 12.44
CA ALA A 137 -1.60 5.74 13.58
C ALA A 137 -2.20 5.19 14.88
N SER A 138 -1.34 4.78 15.81
CA SER A 138 -1.73 4.31 17.13
C SER A 138 -0.91 5.01 18.22
N ALA A 139 -1.58 5.40 19.30
CA ALA A 139 -0.94 5.86 20.51
C ALA A 139 -0.22 4.67 21.18
N VAL A 140 1.02 4.89 21.56
CA VAL A 140 1.80 3.96 22.39
C VAL A 140 1.90 4.58 23.77
N SER A 141 1.17 4.01 24.72
CA SER A 141 1.22 4.44 26.11
C SER A 141 2.56 4.05 26.75
N GLY A 142 3.18 4.97 27.46
CA GLY A 142 4.25 4.65 28.41
C GLY A 142 3.70 4.59 29.83
N ASP A 143 4.57 4.68 30.84
CA ASP A 143 4.19 4.69 32.27
C ASP A 143 3.45 5.97 32.72
N GLY A 144 2.94 6.79 31.78
CA GLY A 144 2.27 8.07 32.06
C GLY A 144 0.89 8.21 31.37
N PRO A 145 0.10 9.24 31.74
CA PRO A 145 -1.24 9.47 31.20
C PRO A 145 -1.27 9.98 29.75
N ASP A 146 -0.18 10.59 29.29
CA ASP A 146 0.00 11.01 27.90
C ASP A 146 0.68 9.90 27.08
N PRO A 147 0.33 9.73 25.79
CA PRO A 147 1.02 8.76 24.94
C PRO A 147 2.51 9.11 24.86
N ALA A 148 3.36 8.16 25.23
CA ALA A 148 4.81 8.32 25.22
C ALA A 148 5.34 8.42 23.77
N ALA A 149 4.63 7.83 22.82
CA ALA A 149 4.93 7.91 21.40
C ALA A 149 3.67 7.66 20.54
N VAL A 150 3.77 8.00 19.26
CA VAL A 150 2.77 7.64 18.24
C VAL A 150 3.44 6.75 17.22
N LEU A 151 2.95 5.52 17.05
CA LEU A 151 3.39 4.63 15.98
C LEU A 151 2.58 4.91 14.71
N VAL A 152 3.28 5.13 13.61
CA VAL A 152 2.71 5.33 12.28
C VAL A 152 3.14 4.19 11.37
N LEU A 153 2.15 3.58 10.72
CA LEU A 153 2.30 2.57 9.69
C LEU A 153 1.70 3.13 8.41
N MET A 154 2.51 3.24 7.37
CA MET A 154 2.09 3.66 6.04
C MET A 154 2.34 2.54 5.06
N ARG A 155 1.34 2.23 4.25
CA ARG A 155 1.49 1.32 3.11
C ARG A 155 1.34 2.15 1.85
N SER A 156 2.37 2.14 1.02
CA SER A 156 2.28 2.72 -0.33
C SER A 156 1.21 1.95 -1.09
N GLY A 157 0.31 2.67 -1.75
CA GLY A 157 -0.70 2.10 -2.62
C GLY A 157 -0.13 1.57 -3.94
N GLU A 158 0.96 0.82 -3.89
CA GLU A 158 1.19 -0.29 -4.82
C GLU A 158 0.66 -1.54 -4.13
N SER A 159 -0.66 -1.72 -4.24
CA SER A 159 -1.30 -3.01 -4.13
C SER A 159 -1.04 -3.87 -2.88
N THR A 160 -1.48 -3.46 -1.69
CA THR A 160 -1.75 -4.40 -0.57
C THR A 160 -3.06 -4.00 0.13
N GLU A 161 -4.21 -4.50 -0.31
CA GLU A 161 -4.86 -5.68 0.31
C GLU A 161 -4.82 -5.66 1.85
N ASP A 162 -5.43 -4.64 2.49
CA ASP A 162 -5.86 -4.78 3.90
C ASP A 162 -6.79 -3.67 4.43
N ASP A 163 -7.79 -3.24 3.65
CA ASP A 163 -9.01 -2.63 4.25
C ASP A 163 -10.24 -2.81 3.35
N ALA A 164 -10.46 -4.06 2.94
CA ALA A 164 -11.76 -4.48 2.48
C ALA A 164 -12.03 -5.85 3.09
N VAL A 165 -12.94 -5.89 4.05
CA VAL A 165 -13.76 -7.07 4.24
C VAL A 165 -14.36 -7.41 2.86
N VAL A 166 -13.74 -8.39 2.21
CA VAL A 166 -14.21 -9.18 1.06
C VAL A 166 -14.56 -8.41 -0.22
N ALA A 167 -13.58 -8.31 -1.14
CA ALA A 167 -13.75 -8.85 -2.49
C ALA A 167 -12.38 -8.95 -3.21
N PRO A 168 -12.11 -10.06 -3.93
CA PRO A 168 -10.86 -10.25 -4.67
C PRO A 168 -10.75 -9.20 -5.79
N ARG A 169 -9.51 -8.79 -6.08
CA ARG A 169 -9.07 -7.95 -7.22
C ARG A 169 -9.40 -8.62 -8.56
N LYS A 170 -10.69 -8.74 -8.85
CA LYS A 170 -11.18 -9.18 -10.15
C LYS A 170 -11.06 -7.99 -11.08
N LYS A 171 -10.40 -8.18 -12.22
CA LYS A 171 -10.51 -7.30 -13.39
C LYS A 171 -11.94 -6.77 -13.51
N LEU A 172 -12.16 -5.52 -13.09
CA LEU A 172 -13.50 -5.02 -12.84
C LEU A 172 -14.08 -4.57 -14.16
N LEU A 173 -13.41 -3.66 -14.86
CA LEU A 173 -13.94 -2.94 -16.01
C LEU A 173 -13.66 -3.68 -17.32
N SER A 174 -14.57 -3.58 -18.30
CA SER A 174 -14.19 -3.85 -19.68
C SER A 174 -13.32 -2.71 -20.21
N GLU A 175 -12.60 -2.94 -21.30
CA GLU A 175 -11.83 -1.89 -21.98
C GLU A 175 -12.69 -0.66 -22.31
N ILE A 176 -13.92 -0.88 -22.80
CA ILE A 176 -14.87 0.20 -23.10
C ILE A 176 -15.26 0.95 -21.82
N ASP A 177 -15.59 0.25 -20.73
CA ASP A 177 -15.96 0.88 -19.46
C ASP A 177 -14.77 1.70 -18.90
N ALA A 178 -13.54 1.22 -19.05
CA ALA A 178 -12.33 1.93 -18.65
C ALA A 178 -12.14 3.21 -19.47
N ARG A 179 -12.20 3.14 -20.80
CA ARG A 179 -12.10 4.32 -21.68
C ARG A 179 -13.19 5.35 -21.43
N ILE A 180 -14.41 4.91 -21.13
CA ILE A 180 -15.52 5.78 -20.76
C ILE A 180 -15.21 6.50 -19.44
N LEU A 181 -14.73 5.77 -18.43
CA LEU A 181 -14.35 6.34 -17.14
C LEU A 181 -13.21 7.36 -17.29
N GLU A 182 -12.17 7.06 -18.07
CA GLU A 182 -11.07 7.98 -18.39
C GLU A 182 -11.58 9.27 -19.03
N GLY A 183 -12.45 9.15 -20.03
CA GLY A 183 -12.98 10.32 -20.71
C GLY A 183 -13.89 11.17 -19.83
N ILE A 184 -14.69 10.56 -18.96
CA ILE A 184 -15.50 11.30 -17.97
C ILE A 184 -14.58 12.01 -16.96
N ALA A 185 -13.54 11.35 -16.47
CA ALA A 185 -12.56 11.94 -15.56
C ALA A 185 -11.77 13.08 -16.21
N ALA A 186 -11.52 13.00 -17.52
CA ALA A 186 -10.95 14.08 -18.33
C ALA A 186 -11.95 15.22 -18.65
N GLY A 187 -13.21 15.15 -18.17
CA GLY A 187 -14.22 16.18 -18.34
C GLY A 187 -14.99 16.12 -19.67
N LEU A 188 -14.91 15.02 -20.43
CA LEU A 188 -15.65 14.89 -21.68
C LEU A 188 -17.15 14.68 -21.43
N SER A 189 -17.98 15.40 -22.18
CA SER A 189 -19.42 15.14 -22.22
C SER A 189 -19.73 13.91 -23.08
N THR A 190 -20.99 13.44 -23.04
CA THR A 190 -21.42 12.22 -23.75
C THR A 190 -21.17 12.28 -25.26
N VAL A 191 -21.29 13.47 -25.88
CA VAL A 191 -21.17 13.62 -27.34
C VAL A 191 -19.72 13.41 -27.82
N PRO A 192 -18.70 14.14 -27.33
CA PRO A 192 -17.31 13.87 -27.66
C PRO A 192 -16.86 12.45 -27.29
N LEU A 193 -17.37 11.90 -26.17
CA LEU A 193 -17.05 10.54 -25.76
C LEU A 193 -17.56 9.50 -26.77
N ALA A 194 -18.81 9.66 -27.22
CA ALA A 194 -19.42 8.80 -28.23
C ALA A 194 -18.63 8.83 -29.54
N SER A 195 -18.24 10.02 -30.00
CA SER A 195 -17.40 10.18 -31.20
C SER A 195 -16.03 9.51 -31.07
N ARG A 196 -15.35 9.68 -29.93
CA ARG A 196 -14.00 9.11 -29.70
C ARG A 196 -13.99 7.59 -29.57
N LEU A 197 -15.06 7.02 -29.04
CA LEU A 197 -15.18 5.58 -28.80
C LEU A 197 -15.95 4.86 -29.89
N TYR A 198 -16.36 5.56 -30.96
CA TYR A 198 -17.17 5.02 -32.04
C TYR A 198 -18.47 4.35 -31.54
N LEU A 199 -19.09 4.94 -30.52
CA LEU A 199 -20.35 4.48 -29.93
C LEU A 199 -21.48 5.47 -30.21
N SER A 200 -22.72 5.00 -30.13
CA SER A 200 -23.87 5.90 -30.08
C SER A 200 -23.92 6.64 -28.75
N ARG A 201 -24.56 7.82 -28.72
CA ARG A 201 -24.79 8.57 -27.46
C ARG A 201 -25.51 7.73 -26.41
N GLN A 202 -26.50 6.96 -26.84
CA GLN A 202 -27.24 6.04 -25.96
C GLN A 202 -26.38 4.86 -25.49
N GLY A 203 -25.48 4.35 -26.34
CA GLY A 203 -24.50 3.34 -25.96
C GLY A 203 -23.59 3.84 -24.85
N VAL A 204 -23.08 5.08 -24.97
CA VAL A 204 -22.31 5.71 -23.89
C VAL A 204 -23.13 5.82 -22.60
N GLU A 205 -24.34 6.37 -22.64
CA GLU A 205 -25.19 6.50 -21.44
C GLU A 205 -25.49 5.15 -20.77
N TYR A 206 -25.64 4.09 -21.57
CA TYR A 206 -25.80 2.73 -21.06
C TYR A 206 -24.58 2.29 -20.23
N HIS A 207 -23.37 2.45 -20.77
CA HIS A 207 -22.14 2.13 -20.05
C HIS A 207 -21.95 3.01 -18.80
N VAL A 208 -22.25 4.31 -18.89
CA VAL A 208 -22.20 5.20 -17.72
C VAL A 208 -23.16 4.72 -16.63
N THR A 209 -24.40 4.41 -16.97
CA THR A 209 -25.40 3.90 -16.01
C THR A 209 -24.94 2.57 -15.38
N ARG A 210 -24.31 1.70 -16.18
CA ARG A 210 -23.74 0.44 -15.69
C ARG A 210 -22.59 0.69 -14.71
N LEU A 211 -21.67 1.61 -15.02
CA LEU A 211 -20.58 2.03 -14.15
C LEU A 211 -21.10 2.60 -12.83
N LEU A 212 -22.11 3.48 -12.88
CA LEU A 212 -22.76 4.06 -11.69
C LEU A 212 -23.34 2.99 -10.77
N ARG A 213 -24.08 2.02 -11.35
CA ARG A 213 -24.66 0.90 -10.60
C ARG A 213 -23.58 0.01 -10.00
N LYS A 214 -22.56 -0.33 -10.79
CA LYS A 214 -21.46 -1.20 -10.38
C LYS A 214 -20.66 -0.59 -9.23
N LEU A 215 -20.40 0.71 -9.29
CA LEU A 215 -19.72 1.44 -8.24
C LEU A 215 -20.68 2.03 -7.20
N LYS A 216 -21.98 1.70 -7.23
CA LYS A 216 -22.99 2.13 -6.27
C LYS A 216 -22.93 3.63 -5.96
N VAL A 217 -22.95 4.46 -7.01
CA VAL A 217 -22.89 5.93 -6.91
C VAL A 217 -24.03 6.57 -7.69
N PRO A 218 -24.52 7.75 -7.26
CA PRO A 218 -25.73 8.34 -7.83
C PRO A 218 -25.50 9.15 -9.11
N ASN A 219 -24.29 9.62 -9.39
CA ASN A 219 -24.02 10.52 -10.51
C ASN A 219 -22.58 10.44 -11.02
N ARG A 220 -22.31 11.08 -12.17
CA ARG A 220 -21.01 11.06 -12.85
C ARG A 220 -19.87 11.64 -12.02
N ALA A 221 -20.12 12.69 -11.24
CA ALA A 221 -19.09 13.26 -10.38
C ALA A 221 -18.69 12.26 -9.28
N ALA A 222 -19.67 11.65 -8.62
CA ALA A 222 -19.44 10.61 -7.63
C ALA A 222 -18.76 9.36 -8.21
N LEU A 223 -19.00 9.06 -9.50
CA LEU A 223 -18.27 8.00 -10.22
C LEU A 223 -16.77 8.27 -10.26
N VAL A 224 -16.38 9.48 -10.67
CA VAL A 224 -14.97 9.90 -10.73
C VAL A 224 -14.36 9.91 -9.33
N SER A 225 -15.03 10.54 -8.36
CA SER A 225 -14.54 10.60 -6.98
C SER A 225 -14.33 9.20 -6.38
N ARG A 226 -15.29 8.29 -6.60
CA ARG A 226 -15.17 6.91 -6.11
C ARG A 226 -14.10 6.12 -6.86
N ALA A 227 -13.95 6.33 -8.16
CA ALA A 227 -12.87 5.70 -8.94
C ALA A 227 -11.48 6.10 -8.45
N TYR A 228 -11.26 7.37 -8.09
CA TYR A 228 -10.04 7.81 -7.42
C TYR A 228 -9.89 7.19 -6.03
N ALA A 229 -10.95 7.18 -5.22
CA ALA A 229 -10.91 6.61 -3.87
C ALA A 229 -10.61 5.10 -3.85
N MET A 230 -11.01 4.37 -4.89
CA MET A 230 -10.73 2.94 -5.04
C MET A 230 -9.41 2.63 -5.76
N GLY A 231 -8.64 3.65 -6.16
CA GLY A 231 -7.39 3.48 -6.93
C GLY A 231 -7.58 2.97 -8.36
N VAL A 232 -8.81 3.02 -8.89
CA VAL A 232 -9.10 2.62 -10.28
C VAL A 232 -8.49 3.64 -11.25
N LEU A 233 -8.50 4.93 -10.88
CA LEU A 233 -7.86 6.00 -11.64
C LEU A 233 -6.51 6.36 -11.02
N THR A 234 -5.49 6.50 -11.87
CA THR A 234 -4.16 6.97 -11.47
C THR A 234 -4.23 8.41 -10.95
N VAL A 235 -3.65 8.64 -9.77
CA VAL A 235 -3.54 9.97 -9.16
C VAL A 235 -2.28 10.65 -9.69
N GLY A 236 -2.31 11.97 -9.89
CA GLY A 236 -1.15 12.77 -10.29
C GLY A 236 -0.88 12.84 -11.79
N THR A 237 -1.62 12.11 -12.63
CA THR A 237 -1.46 12.11 -14.09
C THR A 237 -2.63 12.78 -14.79
N TRP A 238 -2.34 13.69 -15.72
CA TRP A 238 -3.32 14.28 -16.63
C TRP A 238 -2.95 14.00 -18.10
N PRO A 239 -3.87 13.47 -18.92
CA PRO A 239 -5.24 13.07 -18.59
C PRO A 239 -5.30 11.84 -17.65
N PRO A 240 -6.39 11.68 -16.86
CA PRO A 240 -6.53 10.55 -15.95
C PRO A 240 -6.60 9.22 -16.70
N ARG A 241 -5.96 8.19 -16.15
CA ARG A 241 -5.89 6.84 -16.71
C ARG A 241 -6.43 5.81 -15.76
N VAL A 242 -7.03 4.74 -16.28
CA VAL A 242 -7.38 3.57 -15.48
C VAL A 242 -6.15 2.67 -15.34
N VAL A 243 -5.92 2.14 -14.14
CA VAL A 243 -4.83 1.21 -13.89
C VAL A 243 -5.12 -0.14 -14.57
N ASP A 244 -4.15 -0.69 -15.31
CA ASP A 244 -4.33 -1.87 -16.17
C ASP A 244 -4.85 -3.11 -15.42
N ASP A 245 -4.49 -3.27 -14.15
CA ASP A 245 -4.96 -4.35 -13.27
C ASP A 245 -6.50 -4.38 -13.11
N PHE A 246 -7.18 -3.25 -13.36
CA PHE A 246 -8.64 -3.15 -13.27
C PHE A 246 -9.36 -3.45 -14.58
N ILE A 247 -8.64 -3.70 -15.68
CA ILE A 247 -9.19 -3.98 -17.01
C ILE A 247 -9.22 -5.50 -17.26
N LYS A 248 -10.35 -5.99 -17.81
CA LYS A 248 -10.59 -7.40 -18.14
C LYS A 248 -9.77 -7.91 -19.30
#